data_AF-A0A2E8HEB9-F1
#
_entry.id   AF-A0A2E8HEB9-F1
#
_cell.length_a   1.000
_cell.length_b   1.000
_cell.length_c   1.000
_cell.angle_alpha   90.00
_cell.angle_beta   90.00
_cell.angle_gamma   90.00
#
_symmetry.space_group_name_H-M   'P 1'
#
loop_
_entity.id
_entity.type
_entity.pdbx_description
1 polymer ?
#
loop_
_entity_poly.entity_id
_entity_poly.type
_entity_poly.pdbx_seq_one_letter_code
_entity_poly.pdbx_strand_id
1 'polypeptide(L)'
;MGDPSGFLQTPRVPPQRRPVDERMGDYRELYQDWPETEAKDQGSRCMDCSVPFCHMGCPLGNVIPDFNHQVYLGNWEASLRVLQSTNNFPEFTGRICPAPCEAACVLNINKDPVTIEYIEKEIADRGFAEGWIKPEPPQNRTGKKVAVVGSGPAGLAAAQQLNRAGHWVTVFERNEYIGGLLILGIPDFKLDKELVVRRVDLLSEEGVEFRTGVNVGQDFPVQRLLDEYDAVCLTCGSTEARDLPALGRELGGVHFAMEYLTQQNRLLAGQAIDPSERISAEGKRVVILGGGDTGADCLGTALRQGAEVVHQFELLSEPPEKRRSNNPWPQWPMILRSSPAHEEGGVRDYDILTKSFTGRNGQLEQLHAVRLDWSQSDENGR
;
A
#
# COMPACT_ATOMS: atom_id res chain seq x y z
N MET A 1 29.08 -11.61 -4.66
CA MET A 1 27.73 -12.11 -4.31
C MET A 1 26.98 -12.40 -5.60
N GLY A 2 25.84 -13.11 -5.52
CA GLY A 2 25.02 -13.48 -6.69
C GLY A 2 25.73 -14.36 -7.74
N ASP A 3 25.03 -14.68 -8.84
CA ASP A 3 25.65 -15.18 -10.06
C ASP A 3 26.07 -13.95 -10.91
N PRO A 4 27.38 -13.74 -11.18
CA PRO A 4 27.85 -12.61 -11.98
C PRO A 4 27.22 -12.49 -13.37
N SER A 5 26.61 -13.57 -13.87
CA SER A 5 25.96 -13.67 -15.17
C SER A 5 24.47 -14.00 -15.09
N GLY A 6 23.88 -14.11 -13.89
CA GLY A 6 22.49 -14.57 -13.71
C GLY A 6 21.47 -13.71 -14.47
N PHE A 7 21.67 -12.40 -14.51
CA PHE A 7 20.81 -11.45 -15.26
C PHE A 7 20.86 -11.61 -16.79
N LEU A 8 21.86 -12.32 -17.32
CA LEU A 8 21.96 -12.65 -18.75
C LEU A 8 21.25 -13.96 -19.07
N GLN A 9 21.21 -14.89 -18.13
CA GLN A 9 20.73 -16.26 -18.33
C GLN A 9 19.25 -16.42 -17.99
N THR A 10 18.81 -15.75 -16.93
CA THR A 10 17.45 -15.88 -16.38
C THR A 10 16.64 -14.64 -16.73
N PRO A 11 15.46 -14.74 -17.39
CA PRO A 11 14.56 -13.61 -17.62
C PRO A 11 13.88 -13.13 -16.32
N ARG A 12 13.26 -11.94 -16.34
CA ARG A 12 12.52 -11.44 -15.17
C ARG A 12 11.20 -12.19 -15.10
N VAL A 13 10.96 -12.88 -13.99
CA VAL A 13 9.75 -13.67 -13.78
C VAL A 13 9.18 -13.31 -12.41
N PRO A 14 8.19 -12.41 -12.34
CA PRO A 14 7.43 -12.18 -11.10
C PRO A 14 6.47 -13.35 -10.83
N PRO A 15 5.97 -13.50 -9.58
CA PRO A 15 4.93 -14.47 -9.27
C PRO A 15 3.70 -14.25 -10.16
N GLN A 16 3.11 -15.35 -10.61
CA GLN A 16 1.91 -15.30 -11.44
C GLN A 16 0.74 -14.76 -10.63
N ARG A 17 -0.15 -14.03 -11.29
CA ARG A 17 -1.43 -13.62 -10.68
C ARG A 17 -2.50 -14.63 -11.04
N ARG A 18 -3.49 -14.78 -10.16
CA ARG A 18 -4.73 -15.51 -10.44
C ARG A 18 -5.38 -14.95 -11.72
N PRO A 19 -6.02 -15.81 -12.55
CA PRO A 19 -6.76 -15.37 -13.72
C PRO A 19 -7.80 -14.30 -13.36
N VAL A 20 -8.02 -13.34 -14.27
CA VAL A 20 -8.96 -12.22 -14.06
C VAL A 20 -10.36 -12.73 -13.73
N ASP A 21 -10.88 -13.68 -14.51
CA ASP A 21 -12.23 -14.24 -14.33
C ASP A 21 -12.43 -14.92 -12.95
N GLU A 22 -11.35 -15.43 -12.35
CA GLU A 22 -11.38 -16.05 -11.04
C GLU A 22 -11.32 -15.00 -9.92
N ARG A 23 -10.34 -14.09 -9.97
CA ARG A 23 -10.11 -13.08 -8.91
C ARG A 23 -11.13 -11.95 -8.88
N MET A 24 -11.95 -11.85 -9.92
CA MET A 24 -13.11 -10.95 -9.97
C MET A 24 -14.28 -11.43 -9.10
N GLY A 25 -14.34 -12.72 -8.76
CA GLY A 25 -15.41 -13.29 -7.92
C GLY A 25 -15.16 -13.20 -6.42
N ASP A 26 -13.99 -12.72 -5.97
CA ASP A 26 -13.63 -12.64 -4.56
C ASP A 26 -12.68 -11.46 -4.26
N TYR A 27 -12.29 -11.35 -2.98
CA TYR A 27 -11.39 -10.33 -2.46
C TYR A 27 -10.07 -10.91 -1.95
N ARG A 28 -9.69 -12.12 -2.38
CA ARG A 28 -8.46 -12.78 -1.90
C ARG A 28 -7.22 -12.23 -2.61
N GLU A 29 -6.05 -12.52 -2.07
CA GLU A 29 -4.76 -12.13 -2.63
C GLU A 29 -4.63 -12.53 -4.12
N LEU A 30 -4.05 -11.62 -4.90
CA LEU A 30 -3.95 -11.74 -6.36
C LEU A 30 -2.85 -12.70 -6.81
N TYR A 31 -1.77 -12.82 -6.04
CA TYR A 31 -0.58 -13.56 -6.43
C TYR A 31 -0.70 -15.03 -6.03
N GLN A 32 -0.25 -15.91 -6.92
CA GLN A 32 -0.07 -17.33 -6.62
C GLN A 32 1.23 -17.54 -5.85
N ASP A 33 1.34 -18.72 -5.22
CA ASP A 33 2.57 -19.17 -4.57
C ASP A 33 3.75 -19.12 -5.54
N TRP A 34 4.89 -18.63 -5.05
CA TRP A 34 6.07 -18.46 -5.87
C TRP A 34 7.06 -19.60 -5.65
N PRO A 35 7.33 -20.45 -6.66
CA PRO A 35 8.23 -21.58 -6.47
C PRO A 35 9.61 -21.15 -6.00
N GLU A 36 10.17 -21.88 -5.03
CA GLU A 36 11.48 -21.54 -4.45
C GLU A 36 12.57 -21.43 -5.53
N THR A 37 12.56 -22.34 -6.50
CA THR A 37 13.51 -22.33 -7.63
C THR A 37 13.44 -21.03 -8.42
N GLU A 38 12.23 -20.52 -8.69
CA GLU A 38 12.05 -19.26 -9.41
C GLU A 38 12.52 -18.06 -8.58
N ALA A 39 12.21 -18.03 -7.29
CA ALA A 39 12.65 -16.96 -6.40
C ALA A 39 14.19 -16.93 -6.27
N LYS A 40 14.84 -18.11 -6.18
CA LYS A 40 16.30 -18.24 -6.21
C LYS A 40 16.91 -17.77 -7.53
N ASP A 41 16.30 -18.16 -8.65
CA ASP A 41 16.70 -17.72 -9.98
C ASP A 41 16.57 -16.21 -10.13
N GLN A 42 15.51 -15.60 -9.60
CA GLN A 42 15.39 -14.14 -9.60
C GLN A 42 16.41 -13.46 -8.67
N GLY A 43 16.70 -14.03 -7.50
CA GLY A 43 17.77 -13.56 -6.63
C GLY A 43 19.14 -13.56 -7.31
N SER A 44 19.39 -14.56 -8.18
CA SER A 44 20.63 -14.67 -8.98
C SER A 44 20.83 -13.52 -9.97
N ARG A 45 19.76 -12.81 -10.37
CA ARG A 45 19.84 -11.66 -11.29
C ARG A 45 20.51 -10.44 -10.65
N CYS A 46 20.69 -10.42 -9.33
CA CYS A 46 21.37 -9.30 -8.68
C CYS A 46 22.85 -9.23 -9.10
N MET A 47 23.27 -8.09 -9.68
CA MET A 47 24.64 -7.89 -10.18
C MET A 47 25.66 -7.57 -9.07
N ASP A 48 25.27 -7.57 -7.81
CA ASP A 48 26.15 -7.19 -6.69
C ASP A 48 26.89 -5.86 -6.93
N CYS A 49 26.12 -4.82 -7.30
CA CYS A 49 26.67 -3.53 -7.71
C CYS A 49 27.49 -2.89 -6.58
N SER A 50 28.71 -2.46 -6.87
CA SER A 50 29.56 -1.75 -5.89
C SER A 50 28.91 -0.48 -5.34
N VAL A 51 28.09 0.19 -6.16
CA VAL A 51 27.21 1.28 -5.73
C VAL A 51 25.76 0.81 -5.95
N PRO A 52 25.12 0.23 -4.91
CA PRO A 52 23.78 -0.33 -5.05
C PRO A 52 22.71 0.79 -5.01
N PHE A 53 22.38 1.37 -6.17
CA PHE A 53 21.33 2.40 -6.27
C PHE A 53 19.96 1.93 -5.77
N CYS A 54 19.69 0.63 -5.79
CA CYS A 54 18.47 0.07 -5.20
C CYS A 54 18.36 0.32 -3.69
N HIS A 55 19.49 0.36 -2.96
CA HIS A 55 19.53 0.73 -1.53
C HIS A 55 19.07 2.17 -1.36
N MET A 56 19.62 3.09 -2.15
CA MET A 56 19.25 4.51 -2.11
C MET A 56 17.82 4.78 -2.60
N GLY A 57 17.34 3.97 -3.55
CA GLY A 57 15.96 4.03 -4.03
C GLY A 57 14.95 3.51 -3.00
N CYS A 58 15.38 2.67 -2.06
CA CYS A 58 14.53 2.20 -0.97
C CYS A 58 14.51 3.25 0.16
N PRO A 59 13.35 3.80 0.54
CA PRO A 59 13.26 4.75 1.64
C PRO A 59 13.71 4.20 3.00
N LEU A 60 13.66 2.88 3.17
CA LEU A 60 14.13 2.19 4.38
C LEU A 60 15.65 1.95 4.40
N GLY A 61 16.34 2.19 3.28
CA GLY A 61 17.75 1.81 3.15
C GLY A 61 17.96 0.30 3.21
N ASN A 62 17.00 -0.49 2.69
CA ASN A 62 17.12 -1.95 2.72
C ASN A 62 18.42 -2.41 2.05
N VAL A 63 19.10 -3.36 2.69
CA VAL A 63 20.38 -3.93 2.20
C VAL A 63 20.10 -5.00 1.14
N ILE A 64 19.57 -4.56 0.01
CA ILE A 64 18.98 -5.41 -1.04
C ILE A 64 19.92 -6.44 -1.65
N PRO A 65 21.17 -6.11 -2.02
CA PRO A 65 22.09 -7.11 -2.55
C PRO A 65 22.31 -8.29 -1.59
N ASP A 66 22.38 -8.01 -0.29
CA ASP A 66 22.68 -9.00 0.74
C ASP A 66 21.53 -9.99 0.91
N PHE A 67 20.29 -9.52 1.05
CA PHE A 67 19.15 -10.44 1.18
C PHE A 67 18.88 -11.22 -0.11
N ASN A 68 19.08 -10.60 -1.29
CA ASN A 68 18.98 -11.28 -2.58
C ASN A 68 20.05 -12.37 -2.73
N HIS A 69 21.26 -12.12 -2.24
CA HIS A 69 22.33 -13.10 -2.25
C HIS A 69 21.99 -14.31 -1.36
N GLN A 70 21.45 -14.08 -0.17
CA GLN A 70 21.02 -15.16 0.70
C GLN A 70 19.88 -15.97 0.09
N VAL A 71 18.91 -15.32 -0.59
CA VAL A 71 17.87 -16.01 -1.36
C VAL A 71 18.48 -16.88 -2.43
N TYR A 72 19.39 -16.36 -3.27
CA TYR A 72 20.08 -17.15 -4.28
C TYR A 72 20.75 -18.42 -3.72
N LEU A 73 21.40 -18.31 -2.55
CA LEU A 73 22.02 -19.45 -1.87
C LEU A 73 21.01 -20.44 -1.27
N GLY A 74 19.73 -20.08 -1.16
CA GLY A 74 18.70 -20.84 -0.45
C GLY A 74 18.73 -20.64 1.08
N ASN A 75 19.47 -19.64 1.56
CA ASN A 75 19.61 -19.33 2.99
C ASN A 75 18.49 -18.39 3.46
N TRP A 76 17.24 -18.84 3.40
CA TRP A 76 16.06 -18.02 3.64
C TRP A 76 16.02 -17.35 5.02
N GLU A 77 16.37 -18.07 6.09
CA GLU A 77 16.41 -17.50 7.44
C GLU A 77 17.47 -16.38 7.57
N ALA A 78 18.62 -16.54 6.91
CA ALA A 78 19.64 -15.50 6.88
C ALA A 78 19.17 -14.29 6.07
N SER A 79 18.47 -14.51 4.96
CA SER A 79 17.86 -13.45 4.17
C SER A 79 16.84 -12.65 4.98
N LEU A 80 15.99 -13.34 5.74
CA LEU A 80 15.02 -12.73 6.64
C LEU A 80 15.70 -11.84 7.68
N ARG A 81 16.76 -12.32 8.35
CA ARG A 81 17.50 -11.50 9.33
C ARG A 81 18.07 -10.22 8.71
N VAL A 82 18.60 -10.31 7.49
CA VAL A 82 19.10 -9.12 6.76
C VAL A 82 17.96 -8.16 6.46
N LEU A 83 16.84 -8.65 5.93
CA LEU A 83 15.69 -7.82 5.59
C LEU A 83 15.08 -7.13 6.83
N GLN A 84 14.91 -7.85 7.92
CA GLN A 84 14.37 -7.31 9.19
C GLN A 84 15.30 -6.35 9.91
N SER A 85 16.58 -6.27 9.52
CA SER A 85 17.51 -5.28 10.08
C SER A 85 17.12 -3.83 9.74
N THR A 86 16.33 -3.64 8.69
CA THR A 86 15.93 -2.32 8.16
C THR A 86 14.43 -2.18 7.98
N ASN A 87 13.70 -3.27 7.79
CA ASN A 87 12.25 -3.25 7.58
C ASN A 87 11.48 -3.98 8.68
N ASN A 88 10.60 -3.27 9.37
CA ASN A 88 9.71 -3.85 10.38
C ASN A 88 8.65 -4.80 9.77
N PHE A 89 8.15 -4.49 8.56
CA PHE A 89 6.94 -5.10 7.99
C PHE A 89 7.11 -5.50 6.51
N PRO A 90 8.08 -6.36 6.18
CA PRO A 90 8.31 -6.79 4.80
C PRO A 90 7.09 -7.50 4.17
N GLU A 91 6.22 -8.11 4.97
CA GLU A 91 4.97 -8.71 4.49
C GLU A 91 3.96 -7.69 3.94
N PHE A 92 4.05 -6.41 4.35
CA PHE A 92 3.22 -5.34 3.80
C PHE A 92 3.89 -4.69 2.60
N THR A 93 5.14 -4.25 2.76
CA THR A 93 5.88 -3.52 1.72
C THR A 93 6.15 -4.40 0.49
N GLY A 94 6.35 -5.71 0.64
CA GLY A 94 6.45 -6.64 -0.50
C GLY A 94 5.15 -6.82 -1.31
N ARG A 95 4.04 -6.20 -0.90
CA ARG A 95 2.73 -6.27 -1.59
C ARG A 95 2.23 -4.93 -2.11
N ILE A 96 2.55 -3.85 -1.40
CA ILE A 96 1.95 -2.53 -1.64
C ILE A 96 2.97 -1.46 -2.02
N CYS A 97 4.27 -1.74 -1.90
CA CYS A 97 5.30 -0.78 -2.24
C CYS A 97 5.33 -0.57 -3.76
N PRO A 98 5.46 0.67 -4.27
CA PRO A 98 5.60 0.90 -5.70
C PRO A 98 6.99 0.51 -6.25
N ALA A 99 7.78 -0.24 -5.46
CA ALA A 99 9.11 -0.75 -5.76
C ALA A 99 10.11 0.30 -6.31
N PRO A 100 10.37 1.41 -5.60
CA PRO A 100 11.35 2.41 -6.03
C PRO A 100 12.77 1.85 -6.09
N CYS A 101 13.06 0.81 -5.31
CA CYS A 101 14.29 0.03 -5.41
C CYS A 101 14.46 -0.66 -6.78
N GLU A 102 13.39 -1.18 -7.37
CA GLU A 102 13.40 -1.76 -8.73
C GLU A 102 13.57 -0.67 -9.78
N ALA A 103 12.89 0.46 -9.62
CA ALA A 103 13.03 1.60 -10.51
C ALA A 103 14.46 2.17 -10.54
N ALA A 104 15.15 2.15 -9.40
CA ALA A 104 16.54 2.57 -9.22
C ALA A 104 17.57 1.47 -9.49
N CYS A 105 17.16 0.23 -9.73
CA CYS A 105 18.08 -0.87 -10.03
C CYS A 105 18.94 -0.53 -11.26
N VAL A 106 20.23 -0.84 -11.21
CA VAL A 106 21.17 -0.58 -12.34
C VAL A 106 20.75 -1.34 -13.60
N LEU A 107 20.19 -2.55 -13.46
CA LEU A 107 19.64 -3.27 -14.61
C LEU A 107 18.56 -2.47 -15.34
N ASN A 108 17.76 -1.70 -14.61
CA ASN A 108 16.65 -0.90 -15.15
C ASN A 108 17.08 0.24 -16.10
N ILE A 109 18.38 0.43 -16.31
CA ILE A 109 18.90 1.33 -17.34
C ILE A 109 18.58 0.79 -18.74
N ASN A 110 18.69 -0.52 -18.96
CA ASN A 110 18.55 -1.13 -20.29
C ASN A 110 17.98 -2.55 -20.31
N LYS A 111 17.66 -3.13 -19.15
CA LYS A 111 17.04 -4.45 -18.98
C LYS A 111 16.02 -4.40 -17.85
N ASP A 112 15.24 -5.46 -17.69
CA ASP A 112 14.32 -5.54 -16.57
C ASP A 112 15.06 -5.61 -15.23
N PRO A 113 14.56 -4.93 -14.18
CA PRO A 113 15.19 -4.95 -12.85
C PRO A 113 15.13 -6.35 -12.21
N VAL A 114 15.82 -6.49 -11.08
CA VAL A 114 15.58 -7.62 -10.15
C VAL A 114 14.18 -7.48 -9.57
N THR A 115 13.47 -8.59 -9.32
CA THR A 115 12.13 -8.64 -8.69
C THR A 115 12.20 -8.44 -7.17
N ILE A 116 12.82 -7.35 -6.73
CA ILE A 116 13.13 -7.05 -5.33
C ILE A 116 11.88 -7.09 -4.45
N GLU A 117 10.77 -6.48 -4.90
CA GLU A 117 9.51 -6.43 -4.14
C GLU A 117 8.96 -7.85 -3.87
N TYR A 118 9.00 -8.71 -4.89
CA TYR A 118 8.50 -10.07 -4.80
C TYR A 118 9.40 -10.98 -3.96
N ILE A 119 10.72 -10.78 -4.04
CA ILE A 119 11.69 -11.46 -3.18
C ILE A 119 11.45 -11.07 -1.72
N GLU A 120 11.22 -9.78 -1.44
CA GLU A 120 10.89 -9.28 -0.11
C GLU A 120 9.61 -9.93 0.45
N LYS A 121 8.55 -10.00 -0.36
CA LYS A 121 7.31 -10.71 0.00
C LYS A 121 7.58 -12.17 0.36
N GLU A 122 8.30 -12.89 -0.49
CA GLU A 122 8.57 -14.32 -0.32
C GLU A 122 9.39 -14.61 0.95
N ILE A 123 10.40 -13.78 1.23
CA ILE A 123 11.19 -13.88 2.47
C ILE A 123 10.28 -13.74 3.70
N ALA A 124 9.36 -12.76 3.68
CA ALA A 124 8.46 -12.51 4.79
C ALA A 124 7.44 -13.65 4.97
N ASP A 125 6.83 -14.12 3.88
CA ASP A 125 5.84 -15.19 3.90
C ASP A 125 6.45 -16.49 4.43
N ARG A 126 7.65 -16.87 3.97
CA ARG A 126 8.42 -18.01 4.53
C ARG A 126 8.78 -17.79 5.98
N GLY A 127 9.21 -16.59 6.34
CA GLY A 127 9.58 -16.25 7.71
C GLY A 127 8.45 -16.53 8.71
N PHE A 128 7.21 -16.25 8.34
CA PHE A 128 6.06 -16.63 9.14
C PHE A 128 5.71 -18.12 9.04
N ALA A 129 5.70 -18.70 7.84
CA ALA A 129 5.32 -20.10 7.62
C ALA A 129 6.26 -21.09 8.36
N GLU A 130 7.55 -20.79 8.40
CA GLU A 130 8.59 -21.59 9.06
C GLU A 130 8.75 -21.24 10.56
N GLY A 131 7.99 -20.28 11.07
CA GLY A 131 8.04 -19.87 12.49
C GLY A 131 9.32 -19.12 12.89
N TRP A 132 10.04 -18.52 11.95
CA TRP A 132 11.24 -17.72 12.23
C TRP A 132 10.89 -16.32 12.72
N ILE A 133 9.82 -15.73 12.20
CA ILE A 133 9.26 -14.47 12.72
C ILE A 133 8.41 -14.82 13.95
N LYS A 134 8.91 -14.40 15.12
CA LYS A 134 8.30 -14.68 16.43
C LYS A 134 8.35 -13.43 17.31
N PRO A 135 7.57 -13.37 18.40
CA PRO A 135 7.67 -12.28 19.36
C PRO A 135 9.09 -12.15 19.93
N GLU A 136 9.61 -10.92 19.95
CA GLU A 136 10.88 -10.55 20.59
C GLU A 136 10.64 -9.55 21.74
N PRO A 137 10.05 -9.96 22.88
CA PRO A 137 9.88 -9.07 24.03
C PRO A 137 11.25 -8.64 24.58
N PRO A 138 11.36 -7.42 25.13
CA PRO A 138 12.62 -6.92 25.69
C PRO A 138 13.04 -7.74 26.91
N GLN A 139 14.34 -8.00 27.05
CA GLN A 139 14.89 -8.71 28.21
C GLN A 139 14.76 -7.90 29.51
N ASN A 140 14.80 -6.57 29.43
CA ASN A 140 14.70 -5.68 30.57
C ASN A 140 13.72 -4.54 30.25
N ARG A 141 12.90 -4.16 31.24
CA ARG A 141 11.99 -3.01 31.13
C ARG A 141 12.65 -1.78 31.76
N THR A 142 12.62 -0.67 31.05
CA THR A 142 13.15 0.63 31.48
C THR A 142 12.27 1.31 32.54
N GLY A 143 11.03 0.86 32.71
CA GLY A 143 10.02 1.51 33.54
C GLY A 143 9.34 2.72 32.88
N LYS A 144 9.84 3.18 31.73
CA LYS A 144 9.27 4.30 30.97
C LYS A 144 8.04 3.89 30.18
N LYS A 145 7.04 4.78 30.11
CA LYS A 145 5.79 4.59 29.37
C LYS A 145 5.73 5.52 28.18
N VAL A 146 5.38 4.99 27.01
CA VAL A 146 5.23 5.77 25.77
C VAL A 146 3.84 5.54 25.18
N ALA A 147 3.15 6.64 24.88
CA ALA A 147 1.90 6.62 24.14
C ALA A 147 2.18 6.81 22.64
N VAL A 148 1.59 5.97 21.80
CA VAL A 148 1.60 6.13 20.34
C VAL A 148 0.18 6.40 19.88
N VAL A 149 -0.06 7.52 19.19
CA VAL A 149 -1.41 7.94 18.77
C VAL A 149 -1.57 7.69 17.27
N GLY A 150 -2.41 6.71 16.92
CA GLY A 150 -2.66 6.22 15.57
C GLY A 150 -1.94 4.91 15.29
N SER A 151 -2.68 3.90 14.82
CA SER A 151 -2.17 2.54 14.61
C SER A 151 -1.77 2.21 13.16
N GLY A 152 -1.53 3.22 12.33
CA GLY A 152 -1.00 3.00 10.98
C GLY A 152 0.43 2.43 10.99
N PRO A 153 1.03 2.18 9.82
CA PRO A 153 2.37 1.60 9.70
C PRO A 153 3.43 2.33 10.55
N ALA A 154 3.39 3.66 10.58
CA ALA A 154 4.31 4.46 11.39
C ALA A 154 4.15 4.19 12.90
N GLY A 155 2.91 4.11 13.38
CA GLY A 155 2.61 3.85 14.79
C GLY A 155 3.01 2.43 15.21
N LEU A 156 2.73 1.43 14.36
CA LEU A 156 3.14 0.05 14.60
C LEU A 156 4.67 -0.10 14.62
N ALA A 157 5.38 0.54 13.68
CA ALA A 157 6.85 0.49 13.62
C ALA A 157 7.47 1.16 14.85
N ALA A 158 6.97 2.34 15.22
CA ALA A 158 7.40 3.04 16.43
C ALA A 158 7.14 2.19 17.68
N ALA A 159 5.96 1.60 17.80
CA ALA A 159 5.59 0.77 18.94
C ALA A 159 6.50 -0.47 19.08
N GLN A 160 6.78 -1.17 17.98
CA GLN A 160 7.69 -2.30 17.99
C GLN A 160 9.10 -1.90 18.45
N GLN A 161 9.68 -0.86 17.86
CA GLN A 161 11.04 -0.41 18.17
C GLN A 161 11.15 0.06 19.62
N LEU A 162 10.18 0.85 20.12
CA LEU A 162 10.15 1.32 21.51
C LEU A 162 9.93 0.17 22.51
N ASN A 163 9.07 -0.80 22.18
CA ASN A 163 8.84 -1.97 23.03
C ASN A 163 10.11 -2.82 23.13
N ARG A 164 10.78 -3.10 22.00
CA ARG A 164 12.06 -3.83 21.96
C ARG A 164 13.20 -3.10 22.68
N ALA A 165 13.16 -1.76 22.71
CA ALA A 165 14.07 -0.95 23.53
C ALA A 165 13.77 -1.01 25.05
N GLY A 166 12.71 -1.72 25.47
CA GLY A 166 12.36 -1.95 26.87
C GLY A 166 11.36 -0.95 27.45
N HIS A 167 10.71 -0.12 26.63
CA HIS A 167 9.65 0.76 27.10
C HIS A 167 8.30 0.03 27.18
N TRP A 168 7.40 0.51 28.02
CA TRP A 168 5.99 0.13 27.99
C TRP A 168 5.28 0.99 26.95
N VAL A 169 4.64 0.36 25.97
CA VAL A 169 4.00 1.08 24.87
C VAL A 169 2.51 0.82 24.85
N THR A 170 1.72 1.89 24.83
CA THR A 170 0.28 1.83 24.54
C THR A 170 0.01 2.55 23.22
N VAL A 171 -0.59 1.85 22.27
CA VAL A 171 -1.05 2.39 20.99
C VAL A 171 -2.53 2.72 21.09
N PHE A 172 -2.89 3.98 20.86
CA PHE A 172 -4.26 4.47 20.85
C PHE A 172 -4.75 4.61 19.41
N GLU A 173 -5.89 4.00 19.10
CA GLU A 173 -6.52 4.02 17.78
C GLU A 173 -7.96 4.50 17.90
N ARG A 174 -8.35 5.45 17.03
CA ARG A 174 -9.71 6.00 17.03
C ARG A 174 -10.73 5.02 16.48
N ASN A 175 -10.32 4.18 15.53
CA ASN A 175 -11.19 3.19 14.92
C ASN A 175 -11.23 1.90 15.75
N GLU A 176 -12.10 0.99 15.32
CA GLU A 176 -12.35 -0.30 15.94
C GLU A 176 -11.31 -1.38 15.56
N TYR A 177 -10.49 -1.13 14.53
CA TYR A 177 -9.41 -2.02 14.10
C TYR A 177 -8.04 -1.31 14.10
N ILE A 178 -7.01 -2.06 14.50
CA ILE A 178 -5.61 -1.64 14.48
C ILE A 178 -5.02 -1.84 13.08
N GLY A 179 -4.26 -0.87 12.57
CA GLY A 179 -3.56 -0.96 11.28
C GLY A 179 -3.79 0.24 10.35
N GLY A 180 -4.68 1.17 10.73
CA GLY A 180 -5.00 2.34 9.92
C GLY A 180 -5.46 1.97 8.50
N LEU A 181 -4.87 2.58 7.47
CA LEU A 181 -5.21 2.28 6.07
C LEU A 181 -4.85 0.85 5.63
N LEU A 182 -3.96 0.15 6.34
CA LEU A 182 -3.68 -1.27 6.03
C LEU A 182 -4.94 -2.13 6.22
N ILE A 183 -5.77 -1.80 7.22
CA ILE A 183 -7.05 -2.46 7.47
C ILE A 183 -8.21 -1.77 6.75
N LEU A 184 -8.38 -0.46 6.96
CA LEU A 184 -9.60 0.25 6.56
C LEU A 184 -9.51 1.00 5.23
N GLY A 185 -8.37 0.98 4.53
CA GLY A 185 -8.18 1.74 3.28
C GLY A 185 -7.86 0.86 2.08
N ILE A 186 -6.72 0.19 2.13
CA ILE A 186 -6.25 -0.69 1.05
C ILE A 186 -7.23 -1.86 0.94
N PRO A 187 -7.73 -2.24 -0.25
CA PRO A 187 -8.62 -3.38 -0.39
C PRO A 187 -7.96 -4.72 -0.03
N ASP A 188 -8.76 -5.68 0.45
CA ASP A 188 -8.33 -7.06 0.78
C ASP A 188 -7.61 -7.76 -0.38
N PHE A 189 -8.06 -7.56 -1.62
CA PHE A 189 -7.42 -8.21 -2.77
C PHE A 189 -5.97 -7.75 -2.98
N LYS A 190 -5.60 -6.54 -2.55
CA LYS A 190 -4.20 -6.05 -2.60
C LYS A 190 -3.40 -6.43 -1.36
N LEU A 191 -4.04 -6.41 -0.20
CA LEU A 191 -3.41 -6.72 1.07
C LEU A 191 -4.42 -7.45 1.96
N ASP A 192 -4.22 -8.76 2.09
CA ASP A 192 -5.01 -9.60 2.97
C ASP A 192 -4.91 -9.10 4.42
N LYS A 193 -6.06 -8.95 5.08
CA LYS A 193 -6.17 -8.39 6.43
C LYS A 193 -5.63 -9.34 7.48
N GLU A 194 -5.65 -10.64 7.22
CA GLU A 194 -5.06 -11.63 8.12
C GLU A 194 -3.56 -11.41 8.31
N LEU A 195 -2.86 -10.88 7.31
CA LEU A 195 -1.43 -10.53 7.43
C LEU A 195 -1.22 -9.39 8.45
N VAL A 196 -2.11 -8.39 8.43
CA VAL A 196 -2.05 -7.24 9.34
C VAL A 196 -2.43 -7.67 10.75
N VAL A 197 -3.51 -8.45 10.89
CA VAL A 197 -3.96 -9.01 12.17
C VAL A 197 -2.85 -9.86 12.81
N ARG A 198 -2.27 -10.80 12.05
CA ARG A 198 -1.15 -11.64 12.51
C ARG A 198 0.03 -10.82 13.04
N ARG A 199 0.36 -9.70 12.38
CA ARG A 199 1.43 -8.81 12.86
C ARG A 199 1.04 -8.08 14.14
N VAL A 200 -0.19 -7.59 14.23
CA VAL A 200 -0.69 -6.91 15.44
C VAL A 200 -0.72 -7.88 16.64
N ASP A 201 -1.14 -9.12 16.42
CA ASP A 201 -1.12 -10.17 17.44
C ASP A 201 0.30 -10.44 17.93
N LEU A 202 1.26 -10.57 17.01
CA LEU A 202 2.69 -10.72 17.36
C LEU A 202 3.19 -9.55 18.21
N LEU A 203 2.84 -8.30 17.87
CA LEU A 203 3.24 -7.13 18.67
C LEU A 203 2.55 -7.12 20.05
N SER A 204 1.31 -7.60 20.13
CA SER A 204 0.59 -7.77 21.39
C SER A 204 1.28 -8.80 22.28
N GLU A 205 1.71 -9.93 21.71
CA GLU A 205 2.51 -10.96 22.39
C GLU A 205 3.89 -10.44 22.83
N GLU A 206 4.50 -9.49 22.11
CA GLU A 206 5.72 -8.79 22.55
C GLU A 206 5.47 -7.83 23.73
N GLY A 207 4.21 -7.56 24.08
CA GLY A 207 3.80 -6.73 25.21
C GLY A 207 3.41 -5.29 24.84
N VAL A 208 3.08 -5.01 23.58
CA VAL A 208 2.45 -3.75 23.17
C VAL A 208 0.97 -3.78 23.54
N GLU A 209 0.47 -2.75 24.22
CA GLU A 209 -0.95 -2.61 24.53
C GLU A 209 -1.65 -1.83 23.41
N PHE A 210 -2.77 -2.35 22.89
CA PHE A 210 -3.61 -1.65 21.91
C PHE A 210 -4.94 -1.22 22.53
N ARG A 211 -5.32 0.04 22.29
CA ARG A 211 -6.61 0.60 22.73
C ARG A 211 -7.34 1.20 21.53
N THR A 212 -8.37 0.49 21.06
CA THR A 212 -9.26 0.91 19.97
C THR A 212 -10.41 1.78 20.49
N GLY A 213 -11.10 2.48 19.58
CA GLY A 213 -12.20 3.38 19.93
C GLY A 213 -11.78 4.60 20.76
N VAL A 214 -10.50 4.97 20.75
CA VAL A 214 -9.96 6.10 21.51
C VAL A 214 -9.53 7.22 20.58
N ASN A 215 -10.39 8.24 20.43
CA ASN A 215 -10.04 9.46 19.69
C ASN A 215 -9.33 10.47 20.61
N VAL A 216 -8.00 10.42 20.62
CA VAL A 216 -7.17 11.35 21.41
C VAL A 216 -7.43 12.79 21.00
N GLY A 217 -7.69 13.65 21.99
CA GLY A 217 -8.05 15.05 21.79
C GLY A 217 -9.56 15.30 21.68
N GLN A 218 -10.37 14.25 21.53
CA GLN A 218 -11.84 14.33 21.59
C GLN A 218 -12.39 13.53 22.77
N ASP A 219 -12.30 12.20 22.70
CA ASP A 219 -12.83 11.28 23.72
C ASP A 219 -11.82 11.02 24.84
N PHE A 220 -10.53 11.23 24.55
CA PHE A 220 -9.43 11.06 25.50
C PHE A 220 -8.64 12.36 25.63
N PRO A 221 -8.68 13.05 26.80
CA PRO A 221 -8.01 14.33 26.98
C PRO A 221 -6.50 14.24 26.78
N VAL A 222 -5.94 15.19 26.02
CA VAL A 222 -4.48 15.27 25.78
C VAL A 222 -3.70 15.39 27.10
N GLN A 223 -4.23 16.12 28.09
CA GLN A 223 -3.58 16.29 29.38
C GLN A 223 -3.32 14.94 30.07
N ARG A 224 -4.23 13.97 29.93
CA ARG A 224 -4.03 12.64 30.49
C ARG A 224 -2.82 11.93 29.88
N LEU A 225 -2.58 12.09 28.58
CA LEU A 225 -1.37 11.53 27.96
C LEU A 225 -0.10 12.16 28.54
N LEU A 226 -0.11 13.46 28.76
CA LEU A 226 1.04 14.19 29.32
C LEU A 226 1.30 13.83 30.79
N ASP A 227 0.26 13.50 31.55
CA ASP A 227 0.37 13.15 32.96
C ASP A 227 0.77 11.67 33.17
N GLU A 228 0.31 10.76 32.31
CA GLU A 228 0.45 9.31 32.48
C GLU A 228 1.66 8.69 31.74
N TYR A 229 2.17 9.36 30.70
CA TYR A 229 3.23 8.83 29.83
C TYR A 229 4.47 9.74 29.82
N ASP A 230 5.65 9.13 29.76
CA ASP A 230 6.92 9.84 29.70
C ASP A 230 7.17 10.47 28.32
N ALA A 231 6.56 9.92 27.26
CA ALA A 231 6.65 10.43 25.90
C ALA A 231 5.38 10.11 25.09
N VAL A 232 5.12 10.92 24.07
CA VAL A 232 4.00 10.75 23.14
C VAL A 232 4.52 10.83 21.70
N CYS A 233 4.18 9.84 20.88
CA CYS A 233 4.45 9.82 19.44
C CYS A 233 3.14 9.97 18.66
N LEU A 234 3.04 10.99 17.80
CA LEU A 234 1.85 11.25 16.98
C LEU A 234 2.04 10.64 15.59
N THR A 235 1.20 9.67 15.25
CA THR A 235 1.23 8.91 13.99
C THR A 235 -0.17 8.83 13.36
N CYS A 236 -0.95 9.90 13.48
CA CYS A 236 -2.38 9.96 13.13
C CYS A 236 -2.69 9.93 11.62
N GLY A 237 -1.68 10.13 10.76
CA GLY A 237 -1.85 10.19 9.31
C GLY A 237 -2.58 11.44 8.81
N SER A 238 -2.90 11.45 7.52
CA SER A 238 -3.65 12.54 6.84
C SER A 238 -5.05 12.06 6.48
N THR A 239 -6.02 12.32 7.36
CA THR A 239 -7.39 11.78 7.20
C THR A 239 -8.38 12.76 6.59
N GLU A 240 -7.96 14.00 6.36
CA GLU A 240 -8.78 15.00 5.68
C GLU A 240 -8.70 14.77 4.16
N ALA A 241 -9.85 14.49 3.55
CA ALA A 241 -9.95 14.33 2.11
C ALA A 241 -9.84 15.70 1.41
N ARG A 242 -9.21 15.71 0.22
CA ARG A 242 -9.23 16.89 -0.64
C ARG A 242 -10.59 16.98 -1.32
N ASP A 243 -11.34 18.03 -1.03
CA ASP A 243 -12.66 18.23 -1.63
C ASP A 243 -12.59 18.86 -3.03
N LEU A 244 -13.65 18.64 -3.81
CA LEU A 244 -13.89 19.26 -5.10
C LEU A 244 -15.12 20.17 -5.00
N PRO A 245 -14.95 21.49 -4.80
CA PRO A 245 -16.05 22.43 -4.64
C PRO A 245 -16.71 22.77 -5.98
N ALA A 246 -17.29 21.76 -6.63
CA ALA A 246 -18.06 21.89 -7.86
C ALA A 246 -19.56 22.04 -7.56
N LEU A 247 -20.30 22.69 -8.46
CA LEU A 247 -21.75 22.78 -8.35
C LEU A 247 -22.37 21.37 -8.33
N GLY A 248 -23.27 21.09 -7.39
CA GLY A 248 -23.90 19.78 -7.23
C GLY A 248 -23.06 18.75 -6.47
N ARG A 249 -21.95 19.16 -5.84
CA ARG A 249 -21.09 18.31 -4.99
C ARG A 249 -21.85 17.62 -3.85
N GLU A 250 -22.93 18.22 -3.39
CA GLU A 250 -23.79 17.77 -2.31
C GLU A 250 -24.84 16.71 -2.71
N LEU A 251 -24.95 16.39 -4.01
CA LEU A 251 -25.88 15.39 -4.50
C LEU A 251 -25.52 13.99 -3.94
N GLY A 252 -26.55 13.21 -3.59
CA GLY A 252 -26.40 11.80 -3.26
C GLY A 252 -25.76 11.04 -4.43
N GLY A 253 -24.80 10.16 -4.12
CA GLY A 253 -23.99 9.45 -5.11
C GLY A 253 -22.60 10.06 -5.37
N VAL A 254 -22.29 11.24 -4.80
CA VAL A 254 -20.93 11.82 -4.83
C VAL A 254 -20.23 11.56 -3.50
N HIS A 255 -19.29 10.61 -3.51
CA HIS A 255 -18.63 10.11 -2.31
C HIS A 255 -17.12 10.38 -2.32
N PHE A 256 -16.55 10.54 -1.12
CA PHE A 256 -15.10 10.42 -0.99
C PHE A 256 -14.67 8.96 -1.10
N ALA A 257 -13.49 8.73 -1.69
CA ALA A 257 -12.96 7.38 -1.86
C ALA A 257 -12.85 6.62 -0.52
N MET A 258 -12.44 7.31 0.55
CA MET A 258 -12.31 6.69 1.87
C MET A 258 -13.66 6.35 2.51
N GLU A 259 -14.76 7.03 2.18
CA GLU A 259 -16.10 6.60 2.62
C GLU A 259 -16.44 5.24 1.99
N TYR A 260 -16.17 5.11 0.69
CA TYR A 260 -16.47 3.90 -0.07
C TYR A 260 -15.58 2.71 0.32
N LEU A 261 -14.26 2.90 0.32
CA LEU A 261 -13.29 1.83 0.59
C LEU A 261 -13.36 1.35 2.04
N THR A 262 -13.45 2.27 3.01
CA THR A 262 -13.59 1.89 4.42
C THR A 262 -14.88 1.12 4.67
N GLN A 263 -15.98 1.52 4.04
CA GLN A 263 -17.24 0.80 4.15
C GLN A 263 -17.12 -0.63 3.58
N GLN A 264 -16.47 -0.80 2.43
CA GLN A 264 -16.25 -2.13 1.84
C GLN A 264 -15.39 -3.02 2.75
N ASN A 265 -14.27 -2.52 3.26
CA ASN A 265 -13.40 -3.34 4.12
C ASN A 265 -14.09 -3.72 5.43
N ARG A 266 -14.96 -2.86 5.99
CA ARG A 266 -15.80 -3.19 7.15
C ARG A 266 -16.79 -4.31 6.87
N LEU A 267 -17.43 -4.31 5.69
CA LEU A 267 -18.32 -5.39 5.27
C LEU A 267 -17.58 -6.72 5.18
N LEU A 268 -16.37 -6.73 4.60
CA LEU A 268 -15.53 -7.93 4.51
C LEU A 268 -15.07 -8.43 5.88
N ALA A 269 -14.81 -7.51 6.81
CA ALA A 269 -14.55 -7.83 8.22
C ALA A 269 -15.81 -8.29 9.00
N GLY A 270 -16.96 -8.42 8.34
CA GLY A 270 -18.20 -8.93 8.93
C GLY A 270 -19.06 -7.89 9.65
N GLN A 271 -18.76 -6.60 9.53
CA GLN A 271 -19.63 -5.56 10.10
C GLN A 271 -20.94 -5.43 9.32
N ALA A 272 -22.03 -5.28 10.06
CA ALA A 272 -23.32 -4.93 9.47
C ALA A 272 -23.38 -3.42 9.19
N ILE A 273 -23.90 -3.08 8.01
CA ILE A 273 -24.11 -1.70 7.58
C ILE A 273 -25.55 -1.59 7.13
N ASP A 274 -26.25 -0.55 7.57
CA ASP A 274 -27.63 -0.33 7.18
C ASP A 274 -27.69 -0.27 5.64
N PRO A 275 -28.56 -1.08 4.99
CA PRO A 275 -28.69 -1.07 3.54
C PRO A 275 -28.97 0.32 2.95
N SER A 276 -29.62 1.22 3.71
CA SER A 276 -29.90 2.60 3.30
C SER A 276 -28.67 3.52 3.31
N GLU A 277 -27.63 3.18 4.09
CA GLU A 277 -26.37 3.91 4.16
C GLU A 277 -25.27 3.27 3.30
N ARG A 278 -25.55 2.12 2.69
CA ARG A 278 -24.58 1.36 1.90
C ARG A 278 -24.27 2.05 0.56
N ILE A 279 -23.00 2.38 0.36
CA ILE A 279 -22.42 2.79 -0.90
C ILE A 279 -22.11 1.52 -1.70
N SER A 280 -22.97 1.21 -2.68
CA SER A 280 -22.78 0.10 -3.61
C SER A 280 -22.62 0.59 -5.05
N ALA A 281 -21.72 -0.03 -5.80
CA ALA A 281 -21.54 0.14 -7.24
C ALA A 281 -22.36 -0.87 -8.08
N GLU A 282 -23.03 -1.83 -7.45
CA GLU A 282 -23.78 -2.90 -8.13
C GLU A 282 -24.80 -2.35 -9.15
N GLY A 283 -24.66 -2.77 -10.41
CA GLY A 283 -25.53 -2.34 -11.50
C GLY A 283 -25.47 -0.85 -11.84
N LYS A 284 -24.45 -0.12 -11.35
CA LYS A 284 -24.29 1.32 -11.58
C LYS A 284 -23.20 1.62 -12.60
N ARG A 285 -23.31 2.82 -13.18
CA ARG A 285 -22.24 3.44 -13.97
C ARG A 285 -21.44 4.36 -13.04
N VAL A 286 -20.19 4.00 -12.79
CA VAL A 286 -19.34 4.66 -11.80
C VAL A 286 -18.32 5.55 -12.49
N VAL A 287 -18.10 6.75 -11.94
CA VAL A 287 -17.00 7.63 -12.35
C VAL A 287 -16.09 7.88 -11.14
N ILE A 288 -14.82 7.55 -11.27
CA ILE A 288 -13.76 7.77 -10.30
C ILE A 288 -12.96 8.99 -10.75
N LEU A 289 -12.82 9.98 -9.86
CA LEU A 289 -12.04 11.19 -10.11
C LEU A 289 -10.67 11.06 -9.43
N GLY A 290 -9.64 10.78 -10.23
CA GLY A 290 -8.25 10.63 -9.79
C GLY A 290 -7.59 9.34 -10.31
N GLY A 291 -6.37 9.47 -10.85
CA GLY A 291 -5.58 8.40 -11.45
C GLY A 291 -4.55 7.73 -10.52
N GLY A 292 -4.54 8.07 -9.23
CA GLY A 292 -3.62 7.47 -8.25
C GLY A 292 -4.07 6.09 -7.73
N ASP A 293 -3.29 5.54 -6.79
CA ASP A 293 -3.56 4.21 -6.20
C ASP A 293 -4.94 4.09 -5.56
N THR A 294 -5.40 5.13 -4.85
CA THR A 294 -6.76 5.16 -4.28
C THR A 294 -7.83 5.04 -5.37
N GLY A 295 -7.63 5.66 -6.53
CA GLY A 295 -8.55 5.54 -7.67
C GLY A 295 -8.57 4.12 -8.23
N ALA A 296 -7.39 3.50 -8.34
CA ALA A 296 -7.28 2.09 -8.75
C ALA A 296 -7.92 1.12 -7.73
N ASP A 297 -7.86 1.44 -6.44
CA ASP A 297 -8.51 0.67 -5.37
C ASP A 297 -10.04 0.78 -5.44
N CYS A 298 -10.55 1.98 -5.74
CA CYS A 298 -11.97 2.19 -6.05
C CYS A 298 -12.38 1.43 -7.31
N LEU A 299 -11.54 1.40 -8.34
CA LEU A 299 -11.80 0.65 -9.58
C LEU A 299 -11.96 -0.84 -9.29
N GLY A 300 -10.97 -1.47 -8.65
CA GLY A 300 -11.02 -2.91 -8.34
C GLY A 300 -12.18 -3.28 -7.42
N THR A 301 -12.56 -2.38 -6.50
CA THR A 301 -13.73 -2.57 -5.62
C THR A 301 -15.05 -2.45 -6.40
N ALA A 302 -15.20 -1.42 -7.23
CA ALA A 302 -16.42 -1.21 -8.01
C ALA A 302 -16.68 -2.33 -9.01
N LEU A 303 -15.63 -2.83 -9.66
CA LEU A 303 -15.72 -3.98 -10.56
C LEU A 303 -16.20 -5.23 -9.81
N ARG A 304 -15.62 -5.54 -8.64
CA ARG A 304 -16.02 -6.69 -7.80
C ARG A 304 -17.43 -6.57 -7.20
N GLN A 305 -17.92 -5.34 -7.03
CA GLN A 305 -19.31 -5.10 -6.64
C GLN A 305 -20.31 -5.26 -7.80
N GLY A 306 -19.85 -5.49 -9.04
CA GLY A 306 -20.71 -5.69 -10.19
C GLY A 306 -21.20 -4.39 -10.82
N ALA A 307 -20.35 -3.34 -10.85
CA ALA A 307 -20.62 -2.15 -11.64
C ALA A 307 -20.85 -2.48 -13.13
N GLU A 308 -21.82 -1.81 -13.76
CA GLU A 308 -22.11 -1.95 -15.19
C GLU A 308 -20.93 -1.43 -16.03
N VAL A 309 -20.39 -0.26 -15.65
CA VAL A 309 -19.21 0.35 -16.25
C VAL A 309 -18.53 1.23 -15.21
N VAL A 310 -17.20 1.27 -15.25
CA VAL A 310 -16.39 2.14 -14.38
C VAL A 310 -15.49 2.98 -15.27
N HIS A 311 -15.60 4.29 -15.14
CA HIS A 311 -14.68 5.26 -15.74
C HIS A 311 -13.74 5.80 -14.67
N GLN A 312 -12.45 5.87 -14.97
CA GLN A 312 -11.46 6.52 -14.13
C GLN A 312 -10.86 7.70 -14.89
N PHE A 313 -11.16 8.91 -14.41
CA PHE A 313 -10.75 10.15 -15.03
C PHE A 313 -9.55 10.76 -14.29
N GLU A 314 -8.53 11.11 -15.07
CA GLU A 314 -7.36 11.84 -14.60
C GLU A 314 -7.34 13.25 -15.21
N LEU A 315 -6.97 14.23 -14.39
CA LEU A 315 -6.87 15.62 -14.76
C LEU A 315 -5.66 15.87 -15.66
N LEU A 316 -4.55 15.19 -15.35
CA LEU A 316 -3.29 15.30 -16.08
C LEU A 316 -3.29 14.44 -17.35
N SER A 317 -2.37 14.76 -18.26
CA SER A 317 -2.16 13.97 -19.48
C SER A 317 -1.66 12.57 -19.21
N GLU A 318 -2.01 11.68 -20.14
CA GLU A 318 -1.52 10.31 -20.11
C GLU A 318 0.02 10.28 -20.03
N PRO A 319 0.59 9.66 -18.99
CA PRO A 319 2.03 9.52 -18.89
C PRO A 319 2.58 8.67 -20.05
N PRO A 320 3.82 8.89 -20.50
CA PRO A 320 4.41 8.10 -21.58
C PRO A 320 4.67 6.66 -21.14
N GLU A 321 4.68 5.69 -22.07
CA GLU A 321 5.03 4.29 -21.75
C GLU A 321 6.48 4.12 -21.28
N LYS A 322 7.37 5.02 -21.71
CA LYS A 322 8.81 4.97 -21.42
C LYS A 322 9.32 6.32 -20.95
N ARG A 323 10.44 6.31 -20.22
CA ARG A 323 11.11 7.52 -19.75
C ARG A 323 11.39 8.47 -20.91
N ARG A 324 11.07 9.75 -20.71
CA ARG A 324 11.49 10.84 -21.59
C ARG A 324 12.95 11.21 -21.31
N SER A 325 13.60 11.89 -22.25
CA SER A 325 15.00 12.34 -22.11
C SER A 325 15.24 13.26 -20.90
N ASN A 326 14.20 13.95 -20.43
CA ASN A 326 14.24 14.84 -19.27
C ASN A 326 13.93 14.15 -17.92
N ASN A 327 13.74 12.82 -17.90
CA ASN A 327 13.56 12.03 -16.67
C ASN A 327 14.59 10.87 -16.61
N PRO A 328 15.89 11.20 -16.44
CA PRO A 328 16.97 10.23 -16.47
C PRO A 328 16.93 9.27 -15.27
N TRP A 329 17.41 8.04 -15.47
CA TRP A 329 17.74 7.15 -14.36
C TRP A 329 18.85 7.80 -13.49
N PRO A 330 18.83 7.68 -12.15
CA PRO A 330 17.95 6.83 -11.32
C PRO A 330 16.71 7.55 -10.77
N GLN A 331 16.30 8.70 -11.33
CA GLN A 331 15.10 9.40 -10.85
C GLN A 331 13.86 8.51 -10.96
N TRP A 332 12.83 8.77 -10.14
CA TRP A 332 11.56 8.07 -10.26
C TRP A 332 11.00 8.19 -11.69
N PRO A 333 10.61 7.08 -12.35
CA PRO A 333 10.12 7.11 -13.72
C PRO A 333 8.72 7.70 -13.78
N MET A 334 8.58 8.81 -14.51
CA MET A 334 7.31 9.43 -14.85
C MET A 334 6.73 8.76 -16.09
N ILE A 335 6.24 7.52 -15.92
CA ILE A 335 5.69 6.67 -16.99
C ILE A 335 4.29 6.17 -16.64
N LEU A 336 3.58 5.65 -17.63
CA LEU A 336 2.28 5.03 -17.44
C LEU A 336 2.44 3.80 -16.55
N ARG A 337 1.66 3.75 -15.47
CA ARG A 337 1.60 2.61 -14.56
C ARG A 337 0.19 2.05 -14.53
N SER A 338 0.11 0.73 -14.47
CA SER A 338 -1.12 -0.02 -14.35
C SER A 338 -1.04 -0.90 -13.11
N SER A 339 -2.05 -0.77 -12.25
CA SER A 339 -2.32 -1.72 -11.17
C SER A 339 -3.05 -2.98 -11.71
N PRO A 340 -3.11 -4.06 -10.93
CA PRO A 340 -3.89 -5.26 -11.28
C PRO A 340 -5.39 -4.98 -11.54
N ALA A 341 -5.97 -3.95 -10.91
CA ALA A 341 -7.36 -3.57 -11.14
C ALA A 341 -7.63 -3.06 -12.57
N HIS A 342 -6.63 -2.46 -13.22
CA HIS A 342 -6.77 -2.02 -14.62
C HIS A 342 -6.75 -3.19 -15.61
N GLU A 343 -6.20 -4.35 -15.21
CA GLU A 343 -6.26 -5.58 -16.02
C GLU A 343 -7.64 -6.23 -15.93
N GLU A 344 -8.42 -5.90 -14.89
CA GLU A 344 -9.75 -6.45 -14.64
C GLU A 344 -10.86 -5.71 -15.38
N GLY A 345 -10.60 -4.46 -15.79
CA GLY A 345 -11.48 -3.68 -16.65
C GLY A 345 -11.51 -2.20 -16.31
N GLY A 346 -12.63 -1.57 -16.66
CA GLY A 346 -12.82 -0.13 -16.58
C GLY A 346 -12.20 0.65 -17.74
N VAL A 347 -12.57 1.92 -17.84
CA VAL A 347 -12.12 2.82 -18.90
C VAL A 347 -11.30 3.94 -18.25
N ARG A 348 -10.01 3.99 -18.55
CA ARG A 348 -9.13 5.11 -18.15
C ARG A 348 -9.23 6.21 -19.21
N ASP A 349 -9.37 7.45 -18.77
CA ASP A 349 -9.33 8.62 -19.64
C ASP A 349 -8.60 9.77 -18.94
N TYR A 350 -7.96 10.62 -19.72
CA TYR A 350 -6.99 11.63 -19.28
C TYR A 350 -7.38 13.01 -19.79
N ASP A 351 -6.75 14.05 -19.25
CA ASP A 351 -7.03 15.43 -19.59
C ASP A 351 -8.49 15.82 -19.29
N ILE A 352 -9.11 15.27 -18.25
CA ILE A 352 -10.52 15.54 -17.93
C ILE A 352 -10.62 16.39 -16.67
N LEU A 353 -11.22 17.58 -16.82
CA LEU A 353 -11.54 18.46 -15.70
C LEU A 353 -13.05 18.48 -15.42
N THR A 354 -13.44 17.96 -14.26
CA THR A 354 -14.80 18.05 -13.73
C THR A 354 -15.20 19.50 -13.48
N LYS A 355 -16.39 19.90 -13.94
CA LYS A 355 -16.95 21.25 -13.78
C LYS A 355 -18.13 21.28 -12.82
N SER A 356 -19.05 20.34 -12.95
CA SER A 356 -20.27 20.28 -12.14
C SER A 356 -20.93 18.91 -12.18
N PHE A 357 -21.84 18.71 -11.25
CA PHE A 357 -22.74 17.56 -11.16
C PHE A 357 -24.18 18.05 -11.29
N THR A 358 -25.03 17.30 -11.96
CA THR A 358 -26.47 17.56 -11.99
C THR A 358 -27.26 16.29 -11.69
N GLY A 359 -28.45 16.48 -11.15
CA GLY A 359 -29.25 15.39 -10.61
C GLY A 359 -30.73 15.74 -10.50
N ARG A 360 -31.53 14.74 -10.18
CA ARG A 360 -32.97 14.86 -9.89
C ARG A 360 -33.26 14.30 -8.50
N ASN A 361 -34.19 14.94 -7.78
CA ASN A 361 -34.57 14.54 -6.42
C ASN A 361 -33.37 14.39 -5.45
N GLY A 362 -32.35 15.22 -5.60
CA GLY A 362 -31.14 15.18 -4.77
C GLY A 362 -30.16 14.04 -5.09
N GLN A 363 -30.36 13.29 -6.18
CA GLN A 363 -29.49 12.18 -6.58
C GLN A 363 -28.75 12.51 -7.88
N LEU A 364 -27.46 12.16 -7.95
CA LEU A 364 -26.60 12.35 -9.11
C LEU A 364 -27.13 11.61 -10.34
N GLU A 365 -27.18 12.29 -11.48
CA GLU A 365 -27.49 11.66 -12.78
C GLU A 365 -26.42 11.91 -13.84
N GLN A 366 -25.74 13.06 -13.78
CA GLN A 366 -24.76 13.47 -14.78
C GLN A 366 -23.56 14.16 -14.16
N LEU A 367 -22.38 13.84 -14.69
CA LEU A 367 -21.14 14.57 -14.49
C LEU A 367 -20.85 15.42 -15.73
N HIS A 368 -20.57 16.70 -15.53
CA HIS A 368 -20.17 17.63 -16.58
C HIS A 368 -18.67 17.88 -16.47
N ALA A 369 -17.95 17.62 -17.56
CA ALA A 369 -16.51 17.80 -17.63
C ALA A 369 -16.09 18.40 -18.98
N VAL A 370 -14.88 18.93 -19.02
CA VAL A 370 -14.23 19.42 -20.24
C VAL A 370 -12.92 18.68 -20.44
N ARG A 371 -12.51 18.55 -21.71
CA ARG A 371 -11.18 18.05 -22.05
C ARG A 371 -10.18 19.20 -22.03
N LEU A 372 -9.05 18.98 -21.37
CA LEU A 372 -7.93 19.92 -21.28
C LEU A 372 -6.95 19.68 -22.42
N ASP A 373 -6.17 20.70 -22.71
CA ASP A 373 -5.02 20.62 -23.61
C ASP A 373 -3.82 21.25 -22.89
N TRP A 374 -2.92 20.39 -22.41
CA TRP A 374 -1.69 20.79 -21.71
C TRP A 374 -0.52 21.06 -22.69
N SER A 375 -0.76 21.08 -24.00
CA SER A 375 0.29 21.37 -24.99
C SER A 375 0.74 22.83 -24.99
N GLN A 376 -0.07 23.74 -24.42
CA GLN A 376 0.25 25.14 -24.25
C GLN A 376 0.37 25.44 -22.75
N SER A 377 1.60 25.64 -22.27
CA SER A 377 1.82 26.16 -20.92
C SER A 377 1.42 27.63 -20.87
N ASP A 378 0.60 28.01 -19.89
CA ASP A 378 0.31 29.41 -19.59
C ASP A 378 1.57 30.14 -19.03
N GLU A 379 1.48 31.45 -18.81
CA GLU A 379 2.58 32.26 -18.26
C GLU A 379 3.04 31.78 -16.86
N ASN A 380 2.26 30.93 -16.19
CA ASN A 380 2.56 30.33 -14.90
C ASN A 380 3.05 28.88 -15.00
N GLY A 381 3.28 28.37 -16.23
CA GLY A 381 3.75 27.02 -16.46
C GLY A 381 2.71 25.94 -16.15
N ARG A 382 1.41 26.29 -16.19
CA ARG A 382 0.31 25.32 -16.11
C ARG A 382 -0.11 24.89 -17.48
#